data_AF-A0A841WH14-F1
#
_entry.id   AF-A0A841WH14-F1
#
_cell.length_a   1.000
_cell.length_b   1.000
_cell.length_c   1.000
_cell.angle_alpha   90.00
_cell.angle_beta   90.00
_cell.angle_gamma   90.00
#
_symmetry.space_group_name_H-M   'P 1'
#
loop_
_entity.id
_entity.type
_entity.pdbx_description
1 polymer ?
#
loop_
_entity_poly.entity_id
_entity_poly.type
_entity_poly.pdbx_seq_one_letter_code
_entity_poly.pdbx_strand_id
1 'polypeptide(L)'
;MSKPLGHYTSYTPGDGSYLESLQESYGSMFEKISRREKLFLISGLASHLCVLEPGETRDEIYKLSVQLQIQLEESDQKGLLEALIAQVRHE
;
A
#
# COMPACT_ATOMS: atom_id res chain seq x y z
N MET A 1 -0.51 -15.92 3.21
CA MET A 1 0.90 -15.84 3.63
C MET A 1 1.49 -14.58 3.01
N SER A 2 2.18 -13.75 3.79
CA SER A 2 2.90 -12.58 3.28
C SER A 2 4.13 -13.03 2.48
N LYS A 3 4.44 -12.35 1.37
CA LYS A 3 5.57 -12.68 0.47
C LYS A 3 6.68 -11.61 0.61
N PRO A 4 7.94 -11.92 0.28
CA PRO A 4 9.02 -10.94 0.33
C PRO A 4 8.84 -9.84 -0.73
N LEU A 5 9.46 -8.68 -0.52
CA LEU A 5 9.40 -7.53 -1.44
C LEU A 5 9.75 -7.86 -2.89
N GLY A 6 10.70 -8.76 -3.13
CA GLY A 6 11.07 -9.20 -4.47
C GLY A 6 9.94 -9.93 -5.23
N HIS A 7 8.88 -10.39 -4.56
CA HIS A 7 7.68 -10.87 -5.23
C HIS A 7 6.80 -9.73 -5.77
N TYR A 8 6.82 -8.58 -5.10
CA TYR A 8 5.96 -7.44 -5.39
C TYR A 8 6.63 -6.39 -6.28
N THR A 9 7.95 -6.41 -6.37
CA THR A 9 8.78 -5.40 -7.03
C THR A 9 9.77 -6.07 -7.98
N SER A 10 10.45 -5.29 -8.81
CA SER A 10 11.53 -5.77 -9.68
C SER A 10 12.85 -6.02 -8.92
N TYR A 11 12.85 -5.90 -7.59
CA TYR A 11 14.04 -6.08 -6.77
C TYR A 11 14.63 -7.48 -6.87
N THR A 12 15.95 -7.54 -7.03
CA THR A 12 16.74 -8.78 -6.96
C THR A 12 17.88 -8.62 -5.96
N PRO A 13 18.22 -9.65 -5.16
CA PRO A 13 19.32 -9.55 -4.20
C PRO A 13 20.65 -9.14 -4.85
N GLY A 14 21.34 -8.16 -4.29
CA GLY A 14 22.59 -7.62 -4.83
C GLY A 14 22.42 -6.61 -5.96
N ASP A 15 21.21 -6.11 -6.22
CA ASP A 15 20.96 -5.11 -7.27
C ASP A 15 21.35 -3.67 -6.90
N GLY A 16 21.75 -3.41 -5.65
CA GLY A 16 22.16 -2.09 -5.18
C GLY A 16 21.04 -1.05 -5.15
N SER A 17 19.78 -1.48 -5.34
CA SER A 17 18.64 -0.57 -5.35
C SER A 17 18.32 -0.05 -3.95
N TYR A 18 17.56 1.03 -3.86
CA TYR A 18 17.07 1.51 -2.58
C TYR A 18 16.21 0.47 -1.84
N LEU A 19 15.57 -0.45 -2.57
CA LEU A 19 14.82 -1.56 -1.97
C LEU A 19 15.72 -2.53 -1.20
N GLU A 20 16.98 -2.69 -1.60
CA GLU A 20 17.99 -3.46 -0.86
C GLU A 20 18.22 -2.84 0.52
N SER A 21 18.52 -1.54 0.57
CA SER A 21 18.75 -0.81 1.82
C SER A 21 17.52 -0.81 2.73
N LEU A 22 16.30 -0.75 2.15
CA LEU A 22 15.06 -0.88 2.91
C LEU A 22 14.90 -2.29 3.49
N GLN A 23 15.26 -3.34 2.75
CA GLN A 23 15.22 -4.71 3.27
C GLN A 23 16.21 -4.94 4.41
N GLU A 24 17.43 -4.42 4.30
CA GLU A 24 18.42 -4.50 5.38
C GLU A 24 17.88 -3.84 6.65
N SER A 25 17.29 -2.65 6.49
CA SER A 25 16.79 -1.83 7.59
C SER A 25 15.51 -2.39 8.23
N TYR A 26 14.53 -2.80 7.42
CA TYR A 26 13.16 -3.09 7.87
C TYR A 26 12.73 -4.56 7.69
N GLY A 27 13.57 -5.39 7.07
CA GLY A 27 13.29 -6.79 6.81
C GLY A 27 12.64 -7.01 5.44
N SER A 28 12.74 -8.25 4.94
CA SER A 28 12.34 -8.59 3.57
C SER A 28 10.82 -8.48 3.32
N MET A 29 10.04 -8.42 4.40
CA MET A 29 8.58 -8.30 4.45
C MET A 29 8.15 -7.08 5.28
N PHE A 30 9.09 -6.14 5.53
CA PHE A 30 8.93 -5.05 6.48
C PHE A 30 8.52 -5.54 7.88
N GLU A 31 8.96 -6.72 8.30
CA GLU A 31 8.61 -7.35 9.58
C GLU A 31 9.15 -6.61 10.80
N LYS A 32 10.15 -5.73 10.63
CA LYS A 32 10.72 -4.92 11.70
C LYS A 32 9.93 -3.64 12.00
N ILE A 33 8.84 -3.36 11.27
CA ILE A 33 7.94 -2.23 11.54
C ILE A 33 6.54 -2.70 11.92
N SER A 34 5.86 -1.88 12.71
CA SER A 34 4.51 -2.13 13.19
C SER A 34 3.48 -2.10 12.06
N ARG A 35 2.31 -2.68 12.33
CA ARG A 35 1.15 -2.57 11.43
C ARG A 35 0.77 -1.11 11.15
N ARG A 36 0.87 -0.23 12.16
CA ARG A 36 0.57 1.19 12.02
C ARG A 36 1.53 1.86 11.03
N GLU A 37 2.82 1.58 11.14
CA GLU A 37 3.83 2.11 10.20
C GLU A 37 3.59 1.60 8.79
N LYS A 38 3.22 0.33 8.61
CA LYS A 38 2.83 -0.20 7.29
C LYS A 38 1.64 0.55 6.69
N LEU A 39 0.58 0.77 7.48
CA LEU A 39 -0.58 1.55 7.04
C LEU A 39 -0.20 3.00 6.69
N PHE A 40 0.72 3.60 7.45
CA PHE A 40 1.24 4.93 7.15
C PHE A 40 1.98 4.99 5.81
N LEU A 41 2.86 4.03 5.55
CA LEU A 41 3.56 3.92 4.26
C LEU A 41 2.59 3.69 3.09
N ILE A 42 1.60 2.82 3.28
CA ILE A 42 0.54 2.57 2.27
C ILE A 42 -0.20 3.87 1.94
N SER A 43 -0.63 4.63 2.96
CA SER A 43 -1.35 5.89 2.76
C SER A 43 -0.50 6.92 2.00
N GLY A 44 0.77 7.06 2.36
CA GLY A 44 1.70 7.97 1.68
C GLY A 44 1.93 7.60 0.20
N LEU A 45 2.17 6.32 -0.08
CA LEU A 45 2.37 5.81 -1.44
C LEU A 45 1.10 5.96 -2.28
N ALA A 46 -0.07 5.56 -1.75
CA ALA A 46 -1.34 5.66 -2.45
C ALA A 46 -1.70 7.12 -2.76
N SER A 47 -1.46 8.04 -1.82
CA SER A 47 -1.68 9.48 -2.02
C SER A 47 -0.78 10.04 -3.11
N HIS A 48 0.51 9.66 -3.13
CA HIS A 48 1.45 10.10 -4.17
C HIS A 48 1.07 9.56 -5.55
N LEU A 49 0.74 8.26 -5.65
CA LEU A 49 0.31 7.65 -6.91
C LEU A 49 -0.97 8.29 -7.45
N CYS A 50 -1.95 8.56 -6.58
CA CYS A 50 -3.18 9.26 -6.95
C CYS A 50 -2.93 10.65 -7.59
N VAL A 51 -1.90 11.38 -7.13
CA VAL A 51 -1.51 12.68 -7.72
C VAL A 51 -0.89 12.54 -9.12
N LEU A 52 -0.27 11.39 -9.41
CA LEU A 52 0.34 11.12 -10.71
C LEU A 52 -0.67 10.62 -11.75
N GLU A 53 -1.79 10.05 -11.30
CA GLU A 53 -2.86 9.58 -12.18
C GLU A 53 -3.59 10.77 -12.85
N PRO A 54 -3.93 10.67 -14.15
CA PRO A 54 -4.63 11.73 -14.85
C PRO A 54 -6.08 11.87 -14.39
N GLY A 55 -6.56 13.11 -14.31
CA GLY A 55 -7.95 13.42 -14.00
C GLY A 55 -8.16 13.84 -12.54
N GLU A 56 -9.40 14.09 -12.19
CA GLU A 56 -9.80 14.50 -10.84
C GLU A 56 -10.54 13.36 -10.14
N THR A 57 -10.29 13.20 -8.84
CA THR A 57 -11.12 12.34 -8.01
C THR A 57 -12.51 12.96 -7.90
N ARG A 58 -13.56 12.18 -8.19
CA ARG A 58 -14.94 12.67 -8.13
C ARG A 58 -15.37 12.97 -6.69
N ASP A 59 -16.17 14.01 -6.48
CA ASP A 59 -16.67 14.46 -5.16
C ASP A 59 -17.33 13.34 -4.34
N GLU A 60 -18.08 12.46 -5.00
CA GLU A 60 -18.71 11.32 -4.34
C GLU A 60 -17.70 10.32 -3.78
N ILE A 61 -16.51 10.20 -4.38
CA ILE A 61 -15.45 9.30 -3.90
C ILE A 61 -14.78 9.86 -2.66
N TYR A 62 -14.60 11.18 -2.58
CA TYR A 62 -14.14 11.81 -1.34
C TYR A 62 -15.10 11.54 -0.17
N LYS A 63 -16.42 11.69 -0.41
CA LYS A 63 -17.44 11.37 0.60
C LYS A 63 -17.45 9.88 0.96
N LEU A 64 -17.33 9.01 -0.03
CA LEU A 64 -17.26 7.56 0.17
C LEU A 64 -16.07 7.18 1.07
N SER A 65 -14.89 7.79 0.88
CA SER A 65 -13.70 7.48 1.69
C SER A 65 -13.91 7.71 3.20
N VAL A 66 -14.74 8.70 3.57
CA VAL A 66 -15.12 8.97 4.96
C VAL A 66 -16.21 7.98 5.42
N GLN A 67 -17.20 7.72 4.56
CA GLN A 67 -18.28 6.79 4.89
C GLN A 67 -17.78 5.36 5.14
N LEU A 68 -16.81 4.88 4.36
CA LEU A 68 -16.23 3.56 4.54
C LEU A 68 -15.60 3.38 5.94
N GLN A 69 -14.97 4.43 6.48
CA GLN A 69 -14.38 4.39 7.82
C GLN A 69 -15.43 4.30 8.94
N ILE A 70 -16.63 4.83 8.69
CA ILE A 70 -17.73 4.87 9.66
C ILE A 70 -18.60 3.61 9.57
N GLN A 71 -18.85 3.14 8.34
CA GLN A 71 -19.87 2.13 8.05
C GLN A 71 -19.31 0.70 8.04
N LEU A 72 -18.03 0.51 7.70
CA LEU A 72 -17.43 -0.82 7.64
C LEU A 72 -16.80 -1.20 8.97
N GLU A 73 -16.92 -2.48 9.33
CA GLU A 73 -16.12 -3.07 10.39
C GLU A 73 -14.63 -3.09 10.02
N GLU A 74 -13.76 -3.09 11.03
CA GLU A 74 -12.31 -3.04 10.82
C GLU A 74 -11.78 -4.20 9.93
N SER A 75 -12.40 -5.39 10.01
CA SER A 75 -12.07 -6.52 9.13
C SER A 75 -12.36 -6.24 7.66
N ASP A 76 -13.53 -5.67 7.37
CA ASP A 76 -13.97 -5.36 6.01
C ASP A 76 -13.18 -4.20 5.43
N GLN A 77 -12.83 -3.20 6.25
CA GLN A 77 -11.92 -2.12 5.84
C GLN A 77 -10.56 -2.67 5.37
N LYS A 78 -10.01 -3.65 6.09
CA LYS A 78 -8.74 -4.30 5.71
C LYS A 78 -8.88 -5.14 4.44
N GLY A 79 -9.98 -5.88 4.32
CA GLY A 79 -10.27 -6.67 3.12
C GLY A 79 -10.43 -5.78 1.88
N LEU A 80 -11.15 -4.67 2.01
CA LEU A 80 -11.30 -3.67 0.95
C LEU A 80 -9.96 -3.03 0.57
N LEU A 81 -9.12 -2.69 1.55
CA LEU A 81 -7.77 -2.18 1.30
C LEU A 81 -6.91 -3.18 0.51
N GLU A 82 -6.94 -4.46 0.87
CA GLU A 82 -6.23 -5.53 0.15
C GLU A 82 -6.74 -5.65 -1.31
N ALA A 83 -8.06 -5.64 -1.50
CA ALA A 83 -8.67 -5.73 -2.82
C ALA A 83 -8.29 -4.56 -3.73
N LEU A 84 -8.36 -3.32 -3.23
CA LEU A 84 -8.02 -2.12 -3.99
C LEU A 84 -6.52 -2.08 -4.34
N ILE A 85 -5.62 -2.42 -3.41
CA ILE A 85 -4.18 -2.50 -3.68
C ILE A 85 -3.89 -3.53 -4.79
N ALA A 86 -4.60 -4.67 -4.77
CA ALA A 86 -4.43 -5.70 -5.80
C ALA A 86 -4.91 -5.21 -7.18
N GLN A 87 -6.03 -4.49 -7.26
CA GLN A 87 -6.56 -3.93 -8.50
C GLN A 87 -5.62 -2.86 -9.08
N VAL A 88 -5.19 -1.90 -8.27
CA VAL A 88 -4.26 -0.82 -8.69
C VAL A 88 -2.93 -1.35 -9.24
N ARG A 89 -2.49 -2.54 -8.82
CA ARG A 89 -1.25 -3.15 -9.34
C ARG A 89 -1.41 -3.77 -10.74
N HIS A 90 -2.61 -4.18 -11.10
CA HIS A 90 -2.87 -5.05 -12.27
C HIS A 90 -3.74 -4.40 -13.35
N GLU A 91 -4.40 -3.29 -13.04
CA GLU A 91 -5.08 -2.41 -13.99
C GLU A 91 -4.10 -1.42 -14.63
#